data_AF-A0A1G0S574-F1
#
_entry.id   AF-A0A1G0S574-F1
#
_cell.length_a   1.000
_cell.length_b   1.000
_cell.length_c   1.000
_cell.angle_alpha   90.00
_cell.angle_beta   90.00
_cell.angle_gamma   90.00
#
_symmetry.space_group_name_H-M   'P 1'
#
loop_
_entity.id
_entity.type
_entity.pdbx_description
1 polymer ?
#
loop_
_entity_poly.entity_id
_entity_poly.type
_entity_poly.pdbx_seq_one_letter_code
_entity_poly.pdbx_strand_id
1 'polypeptide(L)'
;MKKLSNLRLYFIIYFIAKVIVDVAFGSHITSDATKYLNISPAVFYGFAIIINLFLFLIGLSLFYFLLEKRNWARIVLIVLGWLVVLDVVSSLVFSSNISEILTYIDRTTDWNRLILIDRVTDLVGLVFWGFAIYILQFSNDVKKIFLPERYGELV
;
A
#
# COMPACT_ATOMS: atom_id res chain seq x y z
N MET A 1 -13.10 4.40 -20.24
CA MET A 1 -11.62 4.29 -20.32
C MET A 1 -10.87 5.32 -19.45
N LYS A 2 -11.17 6.63 -19.52
CA LYS A 2 -10.47 7.67 -18.71
C LYS A 2 -10.43 7.38 -17.19
N LYS A 3 -11.53 6.94 -16.57
CA LYS A 3 -11.56 6.65 -15.12
C LYS A 3 -10.68 5.46 -14.68
N LEU A 4 -10.51 4.44 -15.53
CA LEU A 4 -9.63 3.30 -15.24
C LEU A 4 -8.15 3.70 -15.40
N SER A 5 -7.85 4.55 -16.39
CA SER A 5 -6.54 5.18 -16.55
C SER A 5 -6.21 6.07 -15.35
N ASN A 6 -7.21 6.79 -14.82
CA ASN A 6 -7.02 7.58 -13.61
C ASN A 6 -6.73 6.67 -12.41
N LEU A 7 -7.38 5.50 -12.28
CA LEU A 7 -7.08 4.56 -11.19
C LEU A 7 -5.63 4.05 -11.24
N ARG A 8 -5.10 3.83 -12.45
CA ARG A 8 -3.67 3.53 -12.65
C ARG A 8 -2.78 4.69 -12.21
N LEU A 9 -3.12 5.91 -12.62
CA LEU A 9 -2.39 7.11 -12.22
C LEU A 9 -2.39 7.28 -10.70
N TYR A 10 -3.54 7.08 -10.04
CA TYR A 10 -3.64 7.16 -8.59
C TYR A 10 -2.86 6.04 -7.88
N PHE A 11 -2.81 4.83 -8.45
CA PHE A 11 -1.94 3.76 -7.93
C PHE A 11 -0.46 4.14 -8.01
N ILE A 12 -0.03 4.75 -9.13
CA ILE A 12 1.34 5.25 -9.30
C ILE A 12 1.64 6.37 -8.29
N ILE A 13 0.74 7.34 -8.14
CA ILE A 13 0.89 8.44 -7.18
C ILE A 13 0.96 7.92 -5.75
N TYR A 14 0.08 6.98 -5.39
CA TYR A 14 0.11 6.31 -4.09
C TYR A 14 1.44 5.61 -3.85
N PHE A 15 1.93 4.86 -4.85
CA PHE A 15 3.19 4.15 -4.72
C PHE A 15 4.36 5.11 -4.53
N ILE A 16 4.42 6.19 -5.31
CA ILE A 16 5.43 7.25 -5.15
C ILE A 16 5.35 7.86 -3.75
N ALA A 17 4.14 8.21 -3.28
CA ALA A 17 3.94 8.77 -1.94
C ALA A 17 4.41 7.80 -0.85
N LYS A 18 4.05 6.52 -0.95
CA LYS A 18 4.49 5.46 -0.03
C LYS A 18 6.02 5.35 -0.01
N VAL A 19 6.67 5.30 -1.17
CA VAL A 19 8.14 5.24 -1.25
C VAL A 19 8.80 6.48 -0.68
N ILE A 20 8.25 7.67 -0.93
CA ILE A 20 8.77 8.90 -0.34
C ILE A 20 8.68 8.83 1.19
N VAL A 21 7.55 8.38 1.73
CA VAL A 21 7.40 8.19 3.18
C VAL A 21 8.41 7.15 3.69
N ASP A 22 8.44 5.96 3.11
CA ASP A 22 9.34 4.88 3.52
C ASP A 22 10.82 5.28 3.44
N VAL A 23 11.24 6.03 2.42
CA VAL A 23 12.62 6.50 2.26
C VAL A 23 12.93 7.68 3.17
N ALA A 24 12.06 8.70 3.22
CA ALA A 24 12.29 9.90 4.03
C ALA A 24 12.29 9.57 5.52
N PHE A 25 11.39 8.70 5.98
CA PHE A 25 11.32 8.30 7.37
C PHE A 25 12.24 7.11 7.70
N GLY A 26 12.42 6.17 6.77
CA GLY A 26 13.39 5.08 6.88
C GLY A 26 14.82 5.59 7.02
N SER A 27 15.13 6.74 6.42
CA SER A 27 16.46 7.36 6.45
C SER A 27 17.04 7.61 7.83
N HIS A 28 16.18 7.82 8.82
CA HIS A 28 16.62 8.11 10.17
C HIS A 28 16.71 6.87 11.05
N ILE A 29 16.04 5.77 10.69
CA ILE A 29 16.22 4.45 11.32
C ILE A 29 17.53 3.81 10.83
N THR A 30 17.90 4.11 9.59
CA THR A 30 19.16 3.64 8.99
C THR A 30 20.41 4.12 9.68
N SER A 31 20.45 5.29 10.30
CA SER A 31 21.71 5.78 10.91
C SER A 31 22.20 4.86 12.01
N ASP A 32 21.28 4.24 12.74
CA ASP A 32 21.61 3.33 13.82
C ASP A 32 21.90 1.93 13.26
N ALA A 33 21.05 1.40 12.37
CA ALA A 33 21.24 0.08 11.77
C ALA A 33 22.52 -0.02 10.90
N THR A 34 22.86 1.02 10.15
CA THR A 34 24.09 1.07 9.32
C THR A 34 25.36 1.05 10.16
N LYS A 35 25.30 1.62 11.37
CA LYS A 35 26.40 1.60 12.34
C LYS A 35 26.62 0.22 12.94
N TYR A 36 25.55 -0.55 13.18
CA TYR A 36 25.65 -1.94 13.68
C TYR A 36 26.04 -2.94 12.59
N LEU A 37 25.57 -2.76 11.35
CA LEU A 37 25.83 -3.67 10.23
C LEU A 37 27.09 -3.32 9.44
N ASN A 38 27.72 -2.17 9.71
CA ASN A 38 28.88 -1.66 8.98
C ASN A 38 28.64 -1.52 7.46
N ILE A 39 27.39 -1.21 7.09
CA ILE A 39 26.94 -1.03 5.70
C ILE A 39 26.79 0.46 5.43
N SER A 40 27.25 0.94 4.27
CA SER A 40 27.04 2.34 3.87
C SER A 40 25.55 2.68 3.79
N PRO A 41 25.09 3.82 4.34
CA PRO A 41 23.69 4.27 4.22
C PRO A 41 23.18 4.27 2.78
N ALA A 42 24.03 4.62 1.81
CA ALA A 42 23.69 4.61 0.39
C ALA A 42 23.27 3.23 -0.13
N VAL A 43 23.90 2.16 0.38
CA VAL A 43 23.56 0.77 0.01
C VAL A 43 22.20 0.40 0.57
N PHE A 44 21.89 0.78 1.81
CA PHE A 44 20.58 0.53 2.40
C PHE A 44 19.47 1.26 1.65
N TYR A 45 19.65 2.55 1.34
CA TYR A 45 18.69 3.31 0.53
C TYR A 45 18.49 2.69 -0.84
N GLY A 46 19.58 2.31 -1.51
CA GLY A 46 19.52 1.60 -2.79
C GLY A 46 18.69 0.32 -2.69
N PHE A 47 18.92 -0.48 -1.64
CA PHE A 47 18.19 -1.72 -1.42
C PHE A 47 16.71 -1.48 -1.13
N ALA A 48 16.37 -0.50 -0.28
CA ALA A 48 14.99 -0.12 0.03
C ALA A 48 14.24 0.38 -1.23
N ILE A 49 14.90 1.17 -2.08
CA ILE A 49 14.34 1.62 -3.36
C ILE A 49 14.14 0.44 -4.31
N ILE A 50 15.10 -0.46 -4.43
CA ILE A 50 15.00 -1.65 -5.30
C ILE A 50 13.87 -2.57 -4.85
N ILE A 51 13.77 -2.87 -3.55
CA ILE A 51 12.68 -3.70 -3.00
C ILE A 51 11.33 -3.05 -3.29
N ASN A 52 11.20 -1.74 -3.02
CA ASN A 52 9.96 -1.04 -3.30
C ASN A 52 9.65 -1.05 -4.81
N LEU A 53 10.62 -0.77 -5.68
CA LEU A 53 10.42 -0.85 -7.12
C LEU A 53 9.98 -2.24 -7.57
N PHE A 54 10.54 -3.29 -6.98
CA PHE A 54 10.14 -4.67 -7.25
C PHE A 54 8.69 -4.93 -6.79
N LEU A 55 8.32 -4.51 -5.58
CA LEU A 55 6.95 -4.58 -5.06
C LEU A 55 5.97 -3.80 -5.94
N PHE A 56 6.36 -2.64 -6.46
CA PHE A 56 5.56 -1.87 -7.41
C PHE A 56 5.30 -2.63 -8.70
N LEU A 57 6.34 -3.21 -9.29
CA LEU A 57 6.23 -3.98 -10.52
C LEU A 57 5.32 -5.19 -10.33
N ILE A 58 5.44 -5.89 -9.19
CA ILE A 58 4.53 -6.99 -8.82
C ILE A 58 3.10 -6.47 -8.69
N GLY A 59 2.88 -5.39 -7.92
CA GLY A 59 1.56 -4.82 -7.73
C GLY A 59 0.90 -4.38 -9.04
N LEU A 60 1.69 -3.78 -9.93
CA LEU A 60 1.24 -3.34 -11.25
C LEU A 60 0.93 -4.52 -12.17
N SER A 61 1.75 -5.58 -12.13
CA SER A 61 1.50 -6.83 -12.86
C SER A 61 0.24 -7.53 -12.38
N LEU A 62 0.05 -7.66 -11.05
CA LEU A 62 -1.18 -8.19 -10.45
C LEU A 62 -2.39 -7.35 -10.83
N PHE A 63 -2.26 -6.01 -10.79
CA PHE A 63 -3.33 -5.12 -11.19
C PHE A 63 -3.70 -5.30 -12.67
N TYR A 64 -2.71 -5.46 -13.55
CA TYR A 64 -2.93 -5.72 -14.97
C TYR A 64 -3.62 -7.07 -15.21
N PHE A 65 -3.11 -8.13 -14.58
CA PHE A 65 -3.67 -9.49 -14.66
C PHE A 65 -5.11 -9.54 -14.13
N LEU A 66 -5.39 -8.85 -13.02
CA LEU A 66 -6.74 -8.72 -12.49
C LEU A 66 -7.63 -7.99 -13.51
N LEU A 67 -7.23 -6.83 -14.04
CA LEU A 67 -8.03 -6.14 -15.06
C LEU A 67 -8.37 -7.02 -16.29
N GLU A 68 -7.50 -7.97 -16.64
CA GLU A 68 -7.72 -8.92 -17.74
C GLU A 68 -8.80 -9.97 -17.41
N LYS A 69 -8.93 -10.38 -16.14
CA LYS A 69 -9.94 -11.35 -15.65
C LYS A 69 -11.29 -10.71 -15.28
N ARG A 70 -11.55 -9.50 -15.79
CA ARG A 70 -12.76 -8.63 -15.72
C ARG A 70 -13.81 -8.97 -14.64
N ASN A 71 -14.49 -10.11 -14.70
CA ASN A 71 -15.62 -10.42 -13.81
C ASN A 71 -15.21 -10.59 -12.33
N TRP A 72 -14.06 -11.20 -12.03
CA TRP A 72 -13.64 -11.51 -10.64
C TRP A 72 -12.73 -10.45 -10.03
N ALA A 73 -12.03 -9.72 -10.87
CA ALA A 73 -11.00 -8.78 -10.45
C ALA A 73 -11.52 -7.63 -9.61
N ARG A 74 -12.73 -7.17 -9.90
CA ARG A 74 -13.38 -6.15 -9.08
C ARG A 74 -13.61 -6.64 -7.64
N ILE A 75 -14.11 -7.87 -7.49
CA ILE A 75 -14.37 -8.47 -6.18
C ILE A 75 -13.04 -8.67 -5.45
N VAL A 76 -12.04 -9.24 -6.11
CA VAL A 76 -10.71 -9.47 -5.53
C VAL A 76 -10.06 -8.15 -5.08
N LEU A 77 -10.08 -7.11 -5.91
CA LEU A 77 -9.52 -5.79 -5.54
C LEU A 77 -10.27 -5.14 -4.39
N ILE A 78 -11.59 -5.29 -4.32
CA ILE A 78 -12.39 -4.79 -3.19
C ILE A 78 -12.03 -5.56 -1.92
N VAL A 79 -11.96 -6.89 -1.97
CA VAL A 79 -11.58 -7.74 -0.82
C VAL A 79 -10.18 -7.38 -0.33
N LEU A 80 -9.20 -7.28 -1.24
CA LEU A 80 -7.84 -6.87 -0.91
C LEU A 80 -7.81 -5.48 -0.28
N GLY A 81 -8.54 -4.52 -0.85
CA GLY A 81 -8.61 -3.18 -0.28
C GLY A 81 -9.19 -3.17 1.13
N TRP A 82 -10.25 -3.94 1.39
CA TRP A 82 -10.83 -4.07 2.72
C TRP A 82 -9.91 -4.79 3.71
N LEU A 83 -9.16 -5.81 3.27
CA LEU A 83 -8.15 -6.45 4.11
C LEU A 83 -7.08 -5.45 4.57
N VAL A 84 -6.59 -4.60 3.65
CA VAL A 84 -5.63 -3.55 4.01
C VAL A 84 -6.25 -2.52 4.96
N VAL A 85 -7.50 -2.10 4.71
CA VAL A 85 -8.18 -1.17 5.63
C VAL A 85 -8.35 -1.78 7.02
N LEU A 86 -8.72 -3.06 7.11
CA LEU A 86 -8.86 -3.75 8.40
C LEU A 86 -7.52 -3.92 9.12
N ASP A 87 -6.46 -4.22 8.37
CA ASP A 87 -5.09 -4.31 8.89
C ASP A 87 -4.63 -2.97 9.48
N VAL A 88 -4.77 -1.89 8.72
CA VAL A 88 -4.46 -0.52 9.17
C VAL A 88 -5.32 -0.11 10.38
N VAL A 89 -6.63 -0.36 10.36
CA VAL A 89 -7.50 -0.03 11.49
C VAL A 89 -7.08 -0.83 12.73
N SER A 90 -6.72 -2.11 12.57
CA SER A 90 -6.22 -2.93 13.66
C SER A 90 -4.89 -2.40 14.19
N SER A 91 -3.94 -2.03 13.32
CA SER A 91 -2.66 -1.43 13.72
C SER A 91 -2.91 -0.17 14.55
N LEU A 92 -3.79 0.71 14.09
CA LEU A 92 -4.12 1.97 14.78
C LEU A 92 -4.74 1.70 16.16
N VAL A 93 -5.68 0.77 16.25
CA VAL A 93 -6.37 0.41 17.50
C VAL A 93 -5.43 -0.26 18.51
N PHE A 94 -4.54 -1.14 18.06
CA PHE A 94 -3.68 -1.92 18.96
C PHE A 94 -2.30 -1.29 19.21
N SER A 95 -1.93 -0.23 18.47
CA SER A 95 -0.60 0.41 18.55
C SER A 95 -0.24 1.03 19.90
N SER A 96 -1.21 1.43 20.72
CA SER A 96 -0.93 2.04 22.04
C SER A 96 -0.28 1.07 23.03
N ASN A 97 -0.61 -0.22 22.95
CA ASN A 97 -0.05 -1.24 23.85
C ASN A 97 1.25 -1.85 23.29
N ILE A 98 1.49 -1.71 21.99
CA ILE A 98 2.62 -2.34 21.29
C ILE A 98 3.94 -1.65 21.66
N SER A 99 3.96 -0.31 21.83
CA SER A 99 5.20 0.40 22.19
C SER A 99 5.76 -0.04 23.55
N GLU A 100 4.91 -0.18 24.57
CA GLU A 100 5.34 -0.61 25.90
C GLU A 100 5.91 -2.05 25.90
N ILE A 101 5.26 -2.95 25.16
CA ILE A 101 5.72 -4.34 25.01
C ILE A 101 7.04 -4.40 24.24
N LEU A 102 7.17 -3.65 23.15
CA LEU A 102 8.39 -3.64 22.34
C LEU A 102 9.58 -3.01 23.08
N THR A 103 9.33 -1.93 23.82
CA THR A 103 10.35 -1.29 24.68
C THR A 103 10.81 -2.21 25.81
N TYR A 104 9.97 -3.16 26.24
CA TYR A 104 10.39 -4.20 27.19
C TYR A 104 11.33 -5.23 26.56
N ILE A 105 11.13 -5.56 25.28
CA ILE A 105 11.93 -6.55 24.54
C ILE A 105 13.28 -5.97 24.11
N ASP A 106 13.28 -4.74 23.60
CA ASP A 106 14.49 -4.04 23.19
C ASP A 106 14.39 -2.56 23.55
N ARG A 107 15.28 -2.09 24.42
CA ARG A 107 15.33 -0.69 24.85
C ARG A 107 16.21 0.18 23.98
N THR A 108 16.99 -0.41 23.07
CA THR A 108 17.95 0.30 22.24
C THR A 108 17.30 0.88 20.99
N THR A 109 16.21 0.27 20.53
CA THR A 109 15.43 0.72 19.39
C THR A 109 14.38 1.76 19.81
N ASP A 110 14.29 2.88 19.09
CA ASP A 110 13.23 3.88 19.28
C ASP A 110 11.90 3.39 18.66
N TRP A 111 11.21 2.51 19.39
CA TRP A 111 9.95 1.90 18.95
C TRP A 111 8.83 2.92 18.74
N ASN A 112 8.80 3.99 19.54
CA ASN A 112 7.81 5.07 19.37
C ASN A 112 7.93 5.71 17.98
N ARG A 113 9.16 5.91 17.54
CA ARG A 113 9.44 6.45 16.21
C ARG A 113 9.09 5.48 15.10
N LEU A 114 9.44 4.20 15.24
CA LEU A 114 9.06 3.16 14.26
C LEU A 114 7.53 3.06 14.11
N ILE A 115 6.80 3.08 15.22
CA ILE A 115 5.34 3.08 15.24
C ILE A 115 4.77 4.34 14.58
N LEU A 116 5.41 5.51 14.76
CA LEU A 116 4.97 6.73 14.09
C LEU A 116 5.11 6.63 12.57
N ILE A 117 6.21 6.04 12.09
CA ILE A 117 6.47 5.84 10.67
C ILE A 117 5.46 4.87 10.07
N ASP A 118 5.24 3.74 10.76
CA ASP A 118 4.22 2.75 10.42
C ASP A 118 2.83 3.41 10.30
N ARG A 119 2.44 4.22 11.28
CA ARG A 119 1.17 4.98 11.25
C ARG A 119 1.05 5.95 10.07
N VAL A 120 2.12 6.64 9.70
CA VAL A 120 2.08 7.57 8.56
C VAL A 120 1.91 6.79 7.25
N THR A 121 2.64 5.69 7.08
CA THR A 121 2.51 4.81 5.92
C THR A 121 1.11 4.19 5.84
N ASP A 122 0.58 3.77 6.98
CA ASP A 122 -0.78 3.24 7.13
C ASP A 122 -1.86 4.25 6.77
N LEU A 123 -1.74 5.51 7.22
CA LEU A 123 -2.67 6.57 6.84
C LEU A 123 -2.66 6.84 5.33
N VAL A 124 -1.49 6.84 4.70
CA VAL A 124 -1.36 6.96 3.23
C VAL A 124 -2.03 5.76 2.54
N GLY A 125 -1.83 4.55 3.07
CA GLY A 125 -2.52 3.34 2.64
C GLY A 125 -4.04 3.47 2.73
N LEU A 126 -4.54 3.97 3.85
CA LEU A 126 -5.97 4.14 4.13
C LEU A 126 -6.63 5.12 3.16
N VAL A 127 -5.98 6.26 2.88
CA VAL A 127 -6.47 7.26 1.92
C VAL A 127 -6.55 6.66 0.52
N PHE A 128 -5.50 5.96 0.08
CA PHE A 128 -5.49 5.33 -1.24
C PHE A 128 -6.52 4.21 -1.37
N TRP A 129 -6.52 3.25 -0.44
CA TRP A 129 -7.42 2.10 -0.51
C TRP A 129 -8.87 2.49 -0.29
N GLY A 130 -9.15 3.46 0.58
CA GLY A 130 -10.49 4.04 0.74
C GLY A 130 -10.99 4.65 -0.58
N PHE A 131 -10.15 5.40 -1.29
CA PHE A 131 -10.48 5.94 -2.60
C PHE A 131 -10.64 4.85 -3.67
N ALA A 132 -9.75 3.85 -3.68
CA ALA A 132 -9.82 2.72 -4.62
C ALA A 132 -11.11 1.92 -4.41
N ILE A 133 -11.46 1.60 -3.16
CA ILE A 133 -12.73 0.95 -2.79
C ILE A 133 -13.90 1.83 -3.24
N TYR A 134 -13.87 3.14 -2.98
CA TYR A 134 -14.94 4.05 -3.38
C TYR A 134 -15.19 3.99 -4.90
N ILE A 135 -14.13 4.07 -5.71
CA ILE A 135 -14.25 3.97 -7.16
C ILE A 135 -14.76 2.58 -7.58
N LEU A 136 -14.19 1.51 -7.03
CA LEU A 136 -14.55 0.14 -7.38
C LEU A 136 -15.98 -0.21 -6.96
N GLN A 137 -16.49 0.31 -5.84
CA GLN A 137 -17.82 0.00 -5.32
C GLN A 137 -18.91 0.93 -5.85
N PHE A 138 -18.65 2.23 -6.01
CA PHE A 138 -19.71 3.22 -6.26
C PHE A 138 -19.71 3.80 -7.68
N SER A 139 -18.60 3.72 -8.43
CA SER A 139 -18.56 4.28 -9.79
C SER A 139 -19.25 3.38 -10.82
N ASN A 140 -20.45 3.76 -11.26
CA ASN A 140 -21.23 3.00 -12.25
C ASN A 140 -20.48 2.77 -13.58
N ASP A 141 -19.64 3.72 -14.01
CA ASP A 141 -18.81 3.56 -15.21
C ASP A 141 -17.75 2.48 -15.06
N VAL A 142 -17.25 2.28 -13.85
CA VAL A 142 -16.27 1.24 -13.53
C VAL A 142 -16.98 -0.09 -13.38
N LYS A 143 -18.18 -0.13 -12.77
CA LYS A 143 -19.03 -1.33 -12.73
C LYS A 143 -19.28 -1.89 -14.13
N LYS A 144 -19.61 -1.03 -15.09
CA LYS A 144 -19.87 -1.41 -16.49
C LYS A 144 -18.66 -2.06 -17.18
N ILE A 145 -17.43 -1.72 -16.80
CA ILE A 145 -16.20 -2.31 -17.37
C ILE A 145 -15.97 -3.75 -16.87
N PHE A 146 -16.46 -4.04 -15.66
CA PHE A 146 -16.29 -5.34 -15.00
C PHE A 146 -17.52 -6.24 -15.07
N LEU A 147 -18.63 -5.75 -15.65
CA LEU A 147 -19.79 -6.56 -15.97
C LEU A 147 -19.57 -7.21 -17.35
N PRO A 148 -19.91 -8.49 -17.52
CA PRO A 148 -19.91 -9.11 -18.85
C PRO A 148 -20.87 -8.35 -19.77
N GLU A 149 -20.46 -8.10 -21.00
CA GLU A 149 -21.34 -7.65 -22.09
C GLU A 149 -22.34 -8.76 -22.41
N ARG A 150 -23.36 -8.94 -21.60
CA ARG A 150 -24.54 -9.74 -21.94
C ARG A 150 -25.75 -9.07 -21.34
N TYR A 151 -26.42 -8.28 -22.18
CA TYR A 151 -27.87 -8.31 -22.43
C TYR A 151 -28.17 -7.23 -23.50
N GLY A 152 -27.65 -7.44 -24.71
CA GLY A 152 -27.89 -6.57 -25.86
C GLY A 152 -27.97 -7.30 -27.21
N GLU A 153 -27.91 -8.64 -27.21
CA GLU A 153 -28.07 -9.47 -28.41
C GLU A 153 -29.18 -10.52 -28.20
N LEU A 154 -30.32 -10.13 -27.63
CA LEU A 154 -31.55 -10.92 -27.64
C LEU A 154 -32.78 -9.99 -27.53
N VAL A 155 -33.01 -9.12 -28.52
CA VAL A 155 -34.35 -8.74 -29.01
C VAL A 155 -34.22 -8.41 -30.49
#